data_AF-A0AAU4AYG8-F1
#
_entry.id   AF-A0AAU4AYG8-F1
#
_cell.length_a   1.000
_cell.length_b   1.000
_cell.length_c   1.000
_cell.angle_alpha   90.00
_cell.angle_beta   90.00
_cell.angle_gamma   90.00
#
_symmetry.space_group_name_H-M   'P 1'
#
loop_
_entity.id
_entity.type
_entity.pdbx_description
1 polymer ?
#
loop_
_entity_poly.entity_id
_entity_poly.type
_entity_poly.pdbx_seq_one_letter_code
_entity_poly.pdbx_strand_id
1 'polypeptide(L)'
;MADTAPGEEETPDGLLGWCLVANVARETTRGEGDLEIQHGTKHFPVGALLWIPPNRWDPGDGRWPAVGRHRGNGRRYVNMVVRADDLVNFRVKGVYSEGLVRSLNGHRHDPAAPRTLQDPWTRERAQSWADGRNDLRERIHIDGERQPRITVPNPPPAELQVGGEILHLAHYGTRGPHYSRMPPPVEWVPET
;
A
#
# COMPACT_ATOMS: atom_id res chain seq x y z
N MET A 1 39.14 -28.94 -1.32
CA MET A 1 38.05 -28.46 -2.20
C MET A 1 36.76 -28.64 -1.43
N ALA A 2 36.30 -27.61 -0.73
CA ALA A 2 35.04 -27.64 0.00
C ALA A 2 33.96 -27.09 -0.95
N ASP A 3 33.03 -27.96 -1.31
CA ASP A 3 31.86 -27.62 -2.12
C ASP A 3 30.80 -27.09 -1.16
N THR A 4 30.75 -25.77 -0.98
CA THR A 4 29.71 -25.09 -0.21
C THR A 4 28.47 -25.00 -1.11
N ALA A 5 27.55 -25.95 -0.94
CA ALA A 5 26.20 -25.80 -1.48
C ALA A 5 25.56 -24.52 -0.89
N PRO A 6 24.93 -23.66 -1.69
CA PRO A 6 24.24 -22.49 -1.16
C PRO A 6 23.05 -22.98 -0.33
N GLY A 7 22.92 -22.45 0.89
CA GLY A 7 21.83 -22.79 1.80
C GLY A 7 20.49 -22.64 1.10
N GLU A 8 19.71 -23.72 1.12
CA GLU A 8 18.30 -23.69 0.75
C GLU A 8 17.65 -22.61 1.62
N GLU A 9 17.19 -21.53 1.00
CA GLU A 9 16.32 -20.57 1.68
C GLU A 9 15.08 -21.36 2.12
N GLU A 10 15.06 -21.73 3.40
CA GLU A 10 13.96 -22.44 4.04
C GLU A 10 12.70 -21.59 3.85
N THR A 11 11.90 -21.97 2.86
CA THR A 11 10.64 -21.29 2.58
C THR A 11 9.73 -21.60 3.77
N PRO A 12 9.23 -20.57 4.49
CA PRO A 12 8.49 -20.82 5.73
C PRO A 12 7.27 -21.71 5.44
N ASP A 13 7.05 -22.69 6.31
CA ASP A 13 6.02 -23.71 6.11
C ASP A 13 4.64 -23.08 5.84
N GLY A 14 3.95 -23.58 4.82
CA GLY A 14 2.66 -23.06 4.35
C GLY A 14 2.68 -21.75 3.56
N LEU A 15 3.86 -21.19 3.21
CA LEU A 15 3.95 -20.03 2.34
C LEU A 15 3.50 -20.37 0.91
N LEU A 16 2.47 -19.69 0.42
CA LEU A 16 1.91 -19.87 -0.92
C LEU A 16 2.49 -18.90 -1.97
N GLY A 17 3.28 -17.92 -1.53
CA GLY A 17 4.00 -16.96 -2.39
C GLY A 17 4.21 -15.59 -1.74
N TRP A 18 5.11 -14.79 -2.29
CA TRP A 18 5.30 -13.39 -1.89
C TRP A 18 4.43 -12.44 -2.72
N CYS A 19 3.99 -11.36 -2.09
CA CYS A 19 3.17 -10.35 -2.73
C CYS A 19 3.52 -8.95 -2.22
N LEU A 20 3.50 -7.98 -3.14
CA LEU A 20 3.51 -6.57 -2.81
C LEU A 20 2.17 -6.20 -2.17
N VAL A 21 2.20 -5.46 -1.07
CA VAL A 21 1.00 -4.97 -0.40
C VAL A 21 1.10 -3.48 -0.13
N ALA A 22 -0.04 -2.82 -0.04
CA ALA A 22 -0.14 -1.42 0.37
C ALA A 22 -1.45 -1.18 1.12
N ASN A 23 -1.54 -0.05 1.82
CA ASN A 23 -2.75 0.37 2.51
C ASN A 23 -3.50 1.42 1.67
N VAL A 24 -4.83 1.41 1.71
CA VAL A 24 -5.63 2.50 1.15
C VAL A 24 -5.40 3.77 1.97
N ALA A 25 -5.08 4.87 1.29
CA ALA A 25 -4.86 6.17 1.90
C ALA A 25 -6.09 6.66 2.69
N ARG A 26 -5.86 7.53 3.69
CA ARG A 26 -6.96 8.09 4.48
C ARG A 26 -7.85 8.97 3.63
N GLU A 27 -7.24 9.83 2.83
CA GLU A 27 -7.93 10.65 1.85
C GLU A 27 -7.44 10.31 0.44
N THR A 28 -8.40 10.13 -0.46
CA THR A 28 -8.18 9.96 -1.89
C THR A 28 -8.79 11.14 -2.64
N THR A 29 -8.23 11.49 -3.77
CA THR A 29 -8.75 12.57 -4.62
C THR A 29 -9.47 12.00 -5.84
N ARG A 30 -10.64 12.58 -6.13
CA ARG A 30 -11.49 12.22 -7.26
C ARG A 30 -12.01 13.51 -7.93
N GLY A 31 -12.58 13.35 -9.13
CA GLY A 31 -13.13 14.46 -9.92
C GLY A 31 -12.09 15.16 -10.82
N GLU A 32 -12.58 16.01 -11.71
CA GLU A 32 -11.75 16.82 -12.61
C GLU A 32 -10.91 17.80 -11.76
N GLY A 33 -9.58 17.74 -11.92
CA GLY A 33 -8.63 18.53 -11.14
C GLY A 33 -8.34 18.01 -9.72
N ASP A 34 -8.73 16.76 -9.38
CA ASP A 34 -8.45 16.13 -8.08
C ASP A 34 -9.00 16.94 -6.88
N LEU A 35 -10.11 17.67 -7.08
CA LEU A 35 -10.67 18.60 -6.10
C LEU A 35 -11.60 17.95 -5.06
N GLU A 36 -12.14 16.76 -5.34
CA GLU A 36 -13.01 16.06 -4.39
C GLU A 36 -12.20 15.14 -3.48
N ILE A 37 -12.16 15.48 -2.20
CA ILE A 37 -11.52 14.67 -1.16
C ILE A 37 -12.53 13.61 -0.68
N GLN A 38 -12.16 12.32 -0.80
CA GLN A 38 -12.96 11.20 -0.31
C GLN A 38 -12.18 10.37 0.72
N HIS A 39 -12.88 9.82 1.71
CA HIS A 39 -12.26 8.94 2.70
C HIS A 39 -12.22 7.48 2.21
N GLY A 40 -11.01 6.96 2.00
CA GLY A 40 -10.75 5.68 1.35
C GLY A 40 -11.26 5.63 -0.09
N THR A 41 -11.57 4.45 -0.62
CA THR A 41 -12.17 4.31 -1.96
C THR A 41 -13.62 3.82 -1.88
N LYS A 42 -14.37 3.90 -2.98
CA LYS A 42 -15.73 3.33 -3.07
C LYS A 42 -15.80 1.87 -2.59
N HIS A 43 -14.76 1.08 -2.87
CA HIS A 43 -14.74 -0.37 -2.64
C HIS A 43 -13.96 -0.80 -1.40
N PHE A 44 -13.07 0.05 -0.88
CA PHE A 44 -12.19 -0.31 0.23
C PHE A 44 -12.25 0.77 1.32
N PRO A 45 -12.36 0.39 2.61
CA PRO A 45 -12.30 1.35 3.69
C PRO A 45 -10.90 1.99 3.78
N VAL A 46 -10.81 3.13 4.48
CA VAL A 46 -9.54 3.74 4.87
C VAL A 46 -8.63 2.72 5.52
N GLY A 47 -7.34 2.72 5.17
CA GLY A 47 -6.35 1.83 5.75
C GLY A 47 -6.48 0.36 5.34
N ALA A 48 -7.42 -0.01 4.48
CA ALA A 48 -7.57 -1.38 4.01
C ALA A 48 -6.27 -1.89 3.40
N LEU A 49 -5.84 -3.09 3.79
CA LEU A 49 -4.69 -3.76 3.19
C LEU A 49 -5.07 -4.36 1.84
N LEU A 50 -4.39 -3.94 0.79
CA LEU A 50 -4.54 -4.46 -0.56
C LEU A 50 -3.30 -5.26 -0.96
N TRP A 51 -3.54 -6.37 -1.66
CA TRP A 51 -2.55 -7.28 -2.20
C TRP A 51 -2.44 -7.06 -3.70
N ILE A 52 -1.26 -6.74 -4.18
CA ILE A 52 -1.00 -6.28 -5.54
C ILE A 52 -0.25 -7.42 -6.26
N PRO A 53 -0.91 -8.20 -7.14
CA PRO A 53 -0.20 -9.20 -7.93
C PRO A 53 0.80 -8.53 -8.88
N PRO A 54 1.84 -9.23 -9.37
CA PRO A 54 2.77 -8.65 -10.34
C PRO A 54 2.02 -8.13 -11.55
N ASN A 55 2.07 -6.82 -11.76
CA ASN A 55 1.41 -6.23 -12.91
C ASN A 55 2.25 -6.53 -14.16
N ARG A 56 1.70 -7.34 -15.08
CA ARG A 56 2.33 -7.57 -16.40
C ARG A 56 2.01 -6.46 -17.40
N TRP A 57 1.02 -5.61 -17.10
CA TRP A 57 0.56 -4.56 -17.99
C TRP A 57 0.21 -3.31 -17.18
N ASP A 58 1.18 -2.42 -16.99
CA ASP A 58 0.92 -1.06 -16.57
C ASP A 58 0.80 -0.20 -17.83
N PRO A 59 -0.41 0.29 -18.17
CA PRO A 59 -0.58 1.19 -19.31
C PRO A 59 0.03 2.59 -19.06
N GLY A 60 0.68 2.81 -17.91
CA GLY A 60 1.36 4.05 -17.55
C GLY A 60 0.44 5.08 -16.90
N ASP A 61 -0.82 4.70 -16.61
CA ASP A 61 -1.82 5.57 -15.97
C ASP A 61 -1.87 5.39 -14.44
N GLY A 62 -0.96 4.58 -13.88
CA GLY A 62 -0.86 4.34 -12.44
C GLY A 62 -2.03 3.52 -11.89
N ARG A 63 -2.72 2.72 -12.71
CA ARG A 63 -3.83 1.86 -12.26
C ARG A 63 -3.43 0.40 -12.18
N TRP A 64 -3.49 -0.17 -10.98
CA TRP A 64 -3.01 -1.53 -10.73
C TRP A 64 -4.14 -2.45 -10.26
N PRO A 65 -4.14 -3.73 -10.66
CA PRO A 65 -5.00 -4.73 -10.04
C PRO A 65 -4.62 -4.89 -8.57
N ALA A 66 -5.63 -4.99 -7.71
CA ALA A 66 -5.44 -5.13 -6.28
C ALA A 66 -6.56 -5.97 -5.66
N VAL A 67 -6.20 -6.83 -4.72
CA VAL A 67 -7.12 -7.70 -4.00
C VAL A 67 -7.21 -7.27 -2.55
N GLY A 68 -8.42 -7.03 -2.06
CA GLY A 68 -8.64 -6.62 -0.68
C GLY A 68 -10.03 -7.02 -0.18
N ARG A 69 -10.30 -6.73 1.09
CA ARG A 69 -11.63 -6.95 1.69
C ARG A 69 -12.55 -5.78 1.35
N HIS A 70 -13.71 -6.08 0.76
CA HIS A 70 -14.64 -5.05 0.30
C HIS A 70 -15.29 -4.28 1.47
N ARG A 71 -15.51 -2.98 1.26
CA ARG A 71 -16.25 -2.09 2.19
C ARG A 71 -17.67 -2.62 2.39
N GLY A 72 -18.11 -2.78 3.64
CA GLY A 72 -19.44 -3.32 3.96
C GLY A 72 -19.61 -4.83 3.79
N ASN A 73 -18.61 -5.54 3.25
CA ASN A 73 -18.57 -7.01 3.24
C ASN A 73 -17.13 -7.52 3.40
N GLY A 74 -16.62 -7.42 4.63
CA GLY A 74 -15.24 -7.80 4.95
C GLY A 74 -14.93 -9.30 4.89
N ARG A 75 -15.93 -10.16 4.63
CA ARG A 75 -15.76 -11.62 4.57
C ARG A 75 -15.20 -12.10 3.24
N ARG A 76 -15.37 -11.33 2.16
CA ARG A 76 -14.93 -11.73 0.82
C ARG A 76 -13.81 -10.81 0.33
N TYR A 77 -12.83 -11.44 -0.30
CA TYR A 77 -11.87 -10.73 -1.12
C TYR A 77 -12.53 -10.34 -2.44
N VAL A 78 -12.20 -9.15 -2.93
CA VAL A 78 -12.58 -8.66 -4.24
C VAL A 78 -11.32 -8.21 -4.97
N ASN A 79 -11.28 -8.45 -6.28
CA ASN A 79 -10.22 -8.00 -7.15
C ASN A 79 -10.73 -6.76 -7.92
N MET A 80 -10.03 -5.64 -7.77
CA MET A 80 -10.39 -4.35 -8.34
C MET A 80 -9.16 -3.67 -8.92
N VAL A 81 -9.35 -2.88 -9.97
CA VAL A 81 -8.31 -1.95 -10.43
C VAL A 81 -8.37 -0.68 -9.58
N VAL A 82 -7.25 -0.29 -8.98
CA VAL A 82 -7.13 0.88 -8.09
C VAL A 82 -6.03 1.83 -8.59
N ARG A 83 -6.10 3.13 -8.24
CA ARG A 83 -5.00 4.06 -8.49
C ARG A 83 -3.89 3.75 -7.49
N ALA A 84 -2.66 3.57 -7.96
CA ALA A 84 -1.49 3.37 -7.11
C ALA A 84 -1.25 4.58 -6.18
N ASP A 85 -1.68 5.78 -6.59
CA ASP A 85 -1.55 7.01 -5.81
C ASP A 85 -2.55 7.08 -4.65
N ASP A 86 -3.64 6.32 -4.70
CA ASP A 86 -4.57 6.15 -3.57
C ASP A 86 -4.01 5.18 -2.51
N LEU A 87 -2.79 4.66 -2.71
CA LEU A 87 -2.17 3.66 -1.85
C LEU A 87 -0.91 4.20 -1.19
N VAL A 88 -0.67 3.74 0.03
CA VAL A 88 0.42 4.19 0.90
C VAL A 88 1.05 3.00 1.63
N ASN A 89 2.24 3.19 2.19
CA ASN A 89 2.92 2.18 3.01
C ASN A 89 3.13 0.86 2.24
N PHE A 90 3.79 0.94 1.08
CA PHE A 90 4.10 -0.24 0.28
C PHE A 90 5.11 -1.13 1.01
N ARG A 91 4.89 -2.44 1.00
CA ARG A 91 5.78 -3.42 1.64
C ARG A 91 5.55 -4.83 1.10
N VAL A 92 6.45 -5.74 1.42
CA VAL A 92 6.33 -7.15 1.02
C VAL A 92 5.66 -7.96 2.12
N LYS A 93 4.74 -8.86 1.74
CA LYS A 93 4.14 -9.85 2.65
C LYS A 93 4.03 -11.24 2.01
N GLY A 94 4.18 -12.26 2.83
CA GLY A 94 3.90 -13.64 2.45
C GLY A 94 2.40 -13.91 2.42
N VAL A 95 1.95 -14.68 1.44
CA VAL A 95 0.57 -15.14 1.27
C VAL A 95 0.46 -16.53 1.85
N TYR A 96 -0.42 -16.71 2.83
CA TYR A 96 -0.66 -18.01 3.49
C TYR A 96 -2.11 -18.49 3.35
N SER A 97 -2.99 -17.66 2.79
CA SER A 97 -4.43 -17.96 2.67
C SER A 97 -4.79 -18.40 1.27
N GLU A 98 -5.33 -19.61 1.14
CA GLU A 98 -5.82 -20.11 -0.15
C GLU A 98 -6.96 -19.26 -0.74
N GLY A 99 -7.84 -18.72 0.12
CA GLY A 99 -8.93 -17.85 -0.33
C GLY A 99 -8.42 -16.55 -0.96
N LEU A 100 -7.30 -16.05 -0.45
CA LEU A 100 -6.59 -14.91 -1.04
C LEU A 100 -5.91 -15.31 -2.35
N VAL A 101 -5.23 -16.47 -2.41
CA VAL A 101 -4.62 -17.00 -3.65
C VAL A 101 -5.64 -17.12 -4.77
N ARG A 102 -6.83 -17.67 -4.50
CA ARG A 102 -7.92 -17.75 -5.50
C ARG A 102 -8.32 -16.38 -6.05
N SER A 103 -8.32 -15.37 -5.19
CA SER A 103 -8.68 -14.00 -5.58
C SER A 103 -7.58 -13.30 -6.37
N LEU A 104 -6.31 -13.59 -6.04
CA LEU A 104 -5.13 -13.08 -6.73
C LEU A 104 -4.93 -13.72 -8.11
N ASN A 105 -5.13 -15.04 -8.23
CA ASN A 105 -5.05 -15.76 -9.50
C ASN A 105 -6.23 -15.44 -10.45
N GLY A 106 -7.29 -14.80 -9.94
CA GLY A 106 -8.46 -14.41 -10.71
C GLY A 106 -9.29 -15.60 -11.22
N HIS A 107 -10.17 -15.34 -12.20
CA HIS A 107 -11.14 -16.33 -12.71
C HIS A 107 -10.51 -17.42 -13.59
N ARG A 108 -9.20 -17.32 -13.88
CA ARG A 108 -8.44 -18.32 -14.66
C ARG A 108 -7.87 -19.45 -13.79
N HIS A 109 -8.15 -19.45 -12.49
CA HIS A 109 -7.74 -20.52 -11.59
C HIS A 109 -8.48 -21.83 -11.93
N ASP A 110 -7.76 -22.81 -12.47
CA ASP A 110 -8.23 -24.20 -12.56
C ASP A 110 -8.46 -24.74 -11.14
N PRO A 111 -9.67 -25.16 -10.76
CA PRO A 111 -9.95 -25.71 -9.43
C PRO A 111 -9.06 -26.89 -9.04
N ALA A 112 -8.50 -27.59 -10.03
CA ALA A 112 -7.59 -28.72 -9.85
C ALA A 112 -6.10 -28.33 -9.76
N ALA A 113 -5.74 -27.07 -10.08
CA ALA A 113 -4.36 -26.61 -9.99
C ALA A 113 -3.87 -26.50 -8.54
N PRO A 114 -2.54 -26.65 -8.29
CA PRO A 114 -1.95 -26.46 -6.98
C PRO A 114 -2.35 -25.09 -6.40
N ARG A 115 -2.66 -25.05 -5.10
CA ARG A 115 -3.19 -23.87 -4.40
C ARG A 115 -2.13 -22.79 -4.12
N THR A 116 -1.15 -22.64 -5.00
CA THR A 116 -0.08 -21.65 -4.93
C THR A 116 -0.45 -20.39 -5.70
N LEU A 117 0.15 -19.26 -5.33
CA LEU A 117 0.02 -18.02 -6.08
C LEU A 117 0.63 -18.23 -7.48
N GLN A 118 -0.16 -18.00 -8.53
CA GLN A 118 0.36 -18.04 -9.90
C GLN A 118 1.15 -16.76 -10.15
N ASP A 119 2.34 -16.92 -10.71
CA ASP A 119 3.27 -15.81 -10.97
C ASP A 119 3.46 -14.90 -9.75
N PRO A 120 3.96 -15.44 -8.62
CA PRO A 120 4.17 -14.64 -7.42
C PRO A 120 5.26 -13.60 -7.66
N TRP A 121 5.27 -12.54 -6.84
CA TRP A 121 6.47 -11.71 -6.77
C TRP A 121 7.64 -12.56 -6.25
N THR A 122 8.85 -12.29 -6.74
CA THR A 122 10.02 -12.60 -5.91
C THR A 122 10.09 -11.57 -4.78
N ARG A 123 10.62 -11.97 -3.61
CA ARG A 123 10.69 -11.09 -2.45
C ARG A 123 11.48 -9.83 -2.76
N GLU A 124 12.61 -9.98 -3.44
CA GLU A 124 13.53 -8.91 -3.83
C GLU A 124 12.86 -7.94 -4.81
N ARG A 125 12.14 -8.46 -5.80
CA ARG A 125 11.45 -7.63 -6.78
C ARG A 125 10.29 -6.86 -6.14
N ALA A 126 9.51 -7.51 -5.27
CA ALA A 126 8.47 -6.81 -4.52
C ALA A 126 9.06 -5.73 -3.61
N GLN A 127 10.20 -6.01 -2.98
CA GLN A 127 10.87 -5.05 -2.10
C GLN A 127 11.37 -3.84 -2.90
N SER A 128 12.06 -4.06 -4.02
CA SER A 128 12.50 -2.98 -4.91
C SER A 128 11.34 -2.10 -5.39
N TRP A 129 10.17 -2.69 -5.68
CA TRP A 129 8.97 -1.93 -6.04
C TRP A 129 8.36 -1.18 -4.86
N ALA A 130 8.35 -1.79 -3.68
CA ALA A 130 7.91 -1.13 -2.45
C ALA A 130 8.79 0.08 -2.16
N ASP A 131 10.11 -0.10 -2.17
CA ASP A 131 11.10 0.95 -1.98
C ASP A 131 10.94 2.05 -3.02
N GLY A 132 10.81 1.72 -4.31
CA GLY A 132 10.59 2.73 -5.36
C GLY A 132 9.30 3.54 -5.18
N ARG A 133 8.22 2.93 -4.68
CA ARG A 133 6.98 3.66 -4.37
C ARG A 133 7.06 4.47 -3.07
N ASN A 134 7.87 4.02 -2.13
CA ASN A 134 8.12 4.67 -0.85
C ASN A 134 9.16 5.81 -0.97
N ASP A 135 10.09 5.70 -1.92
CA ASP A 135 11.11 6.71 -2.22
C ASP A 135 10.58 7.85 -3.10
N LEU A 136 9.35 7.73 -3.62
CA LEU A 136 8.62 8.84 -4.20
C LEU A 136 8.46 9.93 -3.14
N ARG A 137 9.37 10.89 -3.21
CA ARG A 137 9.45 12.07 -2.36
C ARG A 137 8.20 12.91 -2.57
N GLU A 138 7.27 12.80 -1.62
CA GLU A 138 6.04 13.55 -1.66
C GLU A 138 6.29 15.00 -1.27
N ARG A 139 5.69 15.92 -2.04
CA ARG A 139 5.67 17.34 -1.68
C ARG A 139 4.76 17.51 -0.49
N ILE A 140 5.21 18.25 0.52
CA ILE A 140 4.42 18.41 1.74
C ILE A 140 3.54 19.65 1.67
N HIS A 141 2.45 19.62 2.44
CA HIS A 141 1.66 20.79 2.75
C HIS A 141 1.86 21.14 4.22
N ILE A 142 2.10 22.40 4.54
CA ILE A 142 2.19 22.90 5.92
C ILE A 142 1.06 23.91 6.12
N ASP A 143 0.15 23.64 7.05
CA ASP A 143 -0.99 24.51 7.37
C ASP A 143 -1.78 24.98 6.12
N GLY A 144 -1.92 24.09 5.12
CA GLY A 144 -2.63 24.34 3.86
C GLY A 144 -1.75 24.88 2.72
N GLU A 145 -0.53 25.33 3.00
CA GLU A 145 0.38 25.82 1.97
C GLU A 145 1.29 24.71 1.43
N ARG A 146 1.34 24.59 0.10
CA ARG A 146 2.23 23.63 -0.57
C ARG A 146 3.68 24.09 -0.45
N GLN A 147 4.55 23.21 0.05
CA GLN A 147 5.98 23.48 0.20
C GLN A 147 6.78 22.71 -0.86
N PRO A 148 7.02 23.27 -2.06
CA PRO A 148 7.67 22.54 -3.15
C PRO A 148 9.14 22.22 -2.89
N ARG A 149 9.77 22.90 -1.91
CA ARG A 149 11.19 22.71 -1.55
C ARG A 149 11.41 21.64 -0.49
N ILE A 150 10.34 21.18 0.16
CA ILE A 150 10.42 20.21 1.25
C ILE A 150 9.73 18.93 0.78
N THR A 151 10.44 17.83 0.93
CA THR A 151 9.96 16.51 0.56
C THR A 151 10.20 15.55 1.71
N VAL A 152 9.30 14.60 1.89
CA VAL A 152 9.43 13.57 2.91
C VAL A 152 9.38 12.18 2.29
N PRO A 153 9.96 11.16 2.95
CA PRO A 153 9.80 9.78 2.51
C PRO A 153 8.33 9.35 2.58
N ASN A 154 7.95 8.32 1.83
CA ASN A 154 6.70 7.59 2.01
C ASN A 154 7.03 6.24 2.69
N PRO A 155 6.40 5.87 3.81
CA PRO A 155 5.39 6.64 4.52
C PRO A 155 6.00 7.89 5.20
N PRO A 156 5.24 9.00 5.27
CA PRO A 156 5.70 10.23 5.89
C PRO A 156 5.95 10.04 7.38
N PRO A 157 7.01 10.65 7.94
CA PRO A 157 7.26 10.59 9.37
C PRO A 157 6.15 11.30 10.13
N ALA A 158 5.80 10.80 11.31
CA ALA A 158 4.78 11.41 12.17
C ALA A 158 5.17 12.83 12.63
N GLU A 159 6.47 13.10 12.73
CA GLU A 159 7.02 14.41 13.08
C GLU A 159 8.10 14.80 12.08
N LEU A 160 8.11 16.07 11.70
CA LEU A 160 9.07 16.64 10.74
C LEU A 160 9.67 17.91 11.32
N GLN A 161 11.00 17.97 11.43
CA GLN A 161 11.70 19.20 11.81
C GLN A 161 11.99 20.06 10.59
N VAL A 162 11.46 21.28 10.56
CA VAL A 162 11.69 22.26 9.49
C VAL A 162 12.05 23.60 10.12
N GLY A 163 13.24 24.12 9.83
CA GLY A 163 13.64 25.46 10.30
C GLY A 163 13.68 25.62 11.83
N GLY A 164 13.84 24.52 12.57
CA GLY A 164 13.82 24.53 14.05
C GLY A 164 12.43 24.34 14.68
N GLU A 165 11.37 24.26 13.88
CA GLU A 165 10.01 23.94 14.33
C GLU A 165 9.72 22.45 14.16
N ILE A 166 9.01 21.85 15.12
CA ILE A 166 8.45 20.50 14.99
C ILE A 166 7.07 20.64 14.36
N LEU A 167 6.88 19.96 13.24
CA LEU A 167 5.58 19.84 12.59
C LEU A 167 5.07 18.42 12.79
N HIS A 168 3.79 18.29 13.09
CA HIS A 168 3.12 17.02 13.29
C HIS A 168 2.32 16.62 12.06
N LEU A 169 2.42 15.36 11.64
CA LEU A 169 1.64 14.81 10.54
C LEU A 169 0.16 14.84 10.93
N ALA A 170 -0.57 15.82 10.40
CA ALA A 170 -1.99 15.98 10.64
C ALA A 170 -2.79 15.00 9.75
N HIS A 171 -2.33 14.79 8.52
CA HIS A 171 -3.02 13.94 7.56
C HIS A 171 -2.07 13.41 6.46
N TYR A 172 -2.32 12.21 5.93
CA TYR A 172 -1.61 11.66 4.77
C TYR A 172 -2.56 11.00 3.75
N GLY A 173 -2.54 11.52 2.52
CA GLY A 173 -3.37 11.06 1.41
C GLY A 173 -2.74 11.30 0.04
N THR A 174 -3.55 11.26 -1.02
CA THR A 174 -3.08 11.37 -2.43
C THR A 174 -2.40 12.70 -2.78
N ARG A 175 -2.59 13.76 -1.98
CA ARG A 175 -1.91 15.07 -2.15
C ARG A 175 -0.58 15.14 -1.41
N GLY A 176 -0.08 14.00 -0.94
CA GLY A 176 1.06 13.92 -0.07
C GLY A 176 0.70 14.17 1.40
N PRO A 177 1.70 14.31 2.25
CA PRO A 177 1.52 14.52 3.68
C PRO A 177 1.26 15.98 4.01
N HIS A 178 0.28 16.17 4.90
CA HIS A 178 -0.11 17.43 5.49
C HIS A 178 0.41 17.46 6.92
N TYR A 179 1.30 18.42 7.15
CA TYR A 179 1.85 18.71 8.46
C TYR A 179 1.18 19.96 9.03
N SER A 180 1.02 19.99 10.35
CA SER A 180 0.60 21.18 11.08
C SER A 180 1.58 21.47 12.21
N ARG A 181 1.71 22.75 12.55
CA ARG A 181 2.44 23.18 13.75
C ARG A 181 1.76 22.76 15.04
N MET A 182 0.44 22.50 14.99
CA MET A 182 -0.27 21.96 16.13
C MET A 182 -0.19 20.43 16.13
N PRO A 183 0.02 19.79 17.29
CA PRO A 183 -0.12 18.34 17.39
C PRO A 183 -1.55 17.94 17.00
N PRO A 184 -1.73 16.79 16.33
CA PRO A 184 -3.07 16.27 16.05
C PRO A 184 -3.81 16.14 17.38
N PRO A 185 -5.12 16.48 17.43
CA PRO A 185 -5.91 16.27 18.64
C PRO A 185 -5.79 14.80 19.01
N VAL A 186 -5.37 14.52 20.25
CA VAL A 186 -5.37 13.17 20.80
C VAL A 186 -6.81 12.67 20.66
N GLU A 187 -7.04 11.70 19.77
CA GLU A 187 -8.32 10.99 19.77
C GLU A 187 -8.49 10.43 21.18
N TRP A 188 -9.48 10.94 21.90
CA TRP A 188 -9.88 10.41 23.19
C TRP A 188 -10.21 8.93 22.97
N VAL A 189 -9.32 8.04 23.41
CA VAL A 189 -9.64 6.63 23.54
C VAL A 189 -10.49 6.54 24.80
N PRO A 190 -11.79 6.22 24.73
CA PRO A 190 -12.56 6.00 25.94
C PRO A 190 -11.94 4.79 26.66
N GLU A 191 -11.48 5.01 27.89
CA GLU A 191 -11.13 3.93 28.80
C GLU A 191 -12.32 2.98 28.86
N THR A 192 -12.09 1.72 28.49
CA THR A 192 -13.09 0.65 28.61
C THR A 192 -12.80 -0.16 29.86
#